data_AF-A0A820XID9-F1
#
_entry.id   AF-A0A820XID9-F1
#
_cell.length_a   1.000
_cell.length_b   1.000
_cell.length_c   1.000
_cell.angle_alpha   90.00
_cell.angle_beta   90.00
_cell.angle_gamma   90.00
#
_symmetry.space_group_name_H-M   'P 1'
#
loop_
_entity.id
_entity.type
_entity.pdbx_description
1 polymer ?
#
loop_
_entity_poly.entity_id
_entity_poly.type
_entity_poly.pdbx_seq_one_letter_code
_entity_poly.pdbx_strand_id
1 'polypeptide(L)'
;MASWHRQQDTAPYEMAEFIVSGIIPIVLIVIGTIGNFTCIAILLNKQNREASTNIYLMFLCLMDTISLYQWNLNHVFYTMTNGKRKVFGRSIILCKFGQFFGFYTLHTSAMFLTFVQLDRAFLLRSRWYKAKIAHPRVALIICAIILITLFGLNGFLFGLGFEYSKYNNSTGTEEIRVACYYSKDSKLDNFFRVQYTWIHLVVMYIVPFSVIIFCTLLIVKKIIIKQTFTNDQLAMSAQRNRRISIMLLFMCFTYIITTLPNRLCFSVFEKQLVGHDYTDTVFLATNTLMYTRNSLNAFFLYLSVNCFRRDVRRLLLICWRKLTGQPILQENNANEHVGRMKTFREPLKTVVNTMPIKKTTQL
;
A
#
# COMPACT_ATOMS: atom_id res chain seq x y z
N MET A 1 11.38 -13.11 20.50
CA MET A 1 10.12 -13.90 20.62
C MET A 1 10.48 -15.38 20.69
N ALA A 2 10.15 -16.05 21.78
CA ALA A 2 10.68 -17.37 22.11
C ALA A 2 10.07 -18.40 21.16
N SER A 3 10.76 -19.52 20.94
CA SER A 3 10.08 -20.68 20.37
C SER A 3 9.09 -21.17 21.43
N TRP A 4 7.86 -20.68 21.36
CA TRP A 4 6.74 -21.14 22.16
C TRP A 4 6.38 -22.54 21.66
N HIS A 5 6.94 -23.57 22.28
CA HIS A 5 6.46 -24.94 22.10
C HIS A 5 5.31 -25.16 23.08
N ARG A 6 4.14 -25.49 22.54
CA ARG A 6 2.90 -25.76 23.28
C ARG A 6 3.11 -26.97 24.19
N GLN A 7 2.74 -26.83 25.47
CA GLN A 7 2.49 -27.97 26.33
C GLN A 7 1.04 -28.41 26.06
N GLN A 8 0.87 -29.58 25.44
CA GLN A 8 -0.36 -30.38 25.33
C GLN A 8 -1.32 -30.14 24.15
N ASP A 9 -1.67 -31.25 23.49
CA ASP A 9 -2.50 -31.36 22.28
C ASP A 9 -3.98 -31.12 22.59
N THR A 10 -4.54 -30.06 22.02
CA THR A 10 -5.97 -29.82 21.98
C THR A 10 -6.39 -29.66 20.52
N ALA A 11 -6.91 -30.75 19.95
CA ALA A 11 -7.34 -30.88 18.55
C ALA A 11 -8.07 -29.66 17.93
N PRO A 12 -8.98 -28.91 18.62
CA PRO A 12 -9.63 -27.75 18.01
C PRO A 12 -8.66 -26.60 17.67
N TYR A 13 -7.57 -26.43 18.42
CA TYR A 13 -6.61 -25.34 18.19
C TYR A 13 -5.66 -25.66 17.04
N GLU A 14 -5.39 -26.93 16.77
CA GLU A 14 -4.58 -27.37 15.63
C GLU A 14 -5.25 -27.05 14.30
N MET A 15 -6.56 -27.30 14.19
CA MET A 15 -7.33 -26.97 12.98
C MET A 15 -7.40 -25.46 12.74
N ALA A 16 -7.66 -24.68 13.81
CA ALA A 16 -7.66 -23.22 13.72
C ALA A 16 -6.27 -22.69 13.29
N GLU A 17 -5.20 -23.23 13.87
CA GLU A 17 -3.84 -22.86 13.51
C GLU A 17 -3.51 -23.23 12.07
N PHE A 18 -3.89 -24.41 11.58
CA PHE A 18 -3.68 -24.81 10.18
C PHE A 18 -4.39 -23.86 9.20
N ILE A 19 -5.63 -23.49 9.49
CA ILE A 19 -6.40 -22.57 8.63
C ILE A 19 -5.77 -21.18 8.65
N VAL A 20 -5.48 -20.64 9.84
CA VAL A 20 -5.03 -19.25 10.01
C VAL A 20 -3.55 -19.08 9.63
N SER A 21 -2.69 -20.08 9.83
CA SER A 21 -1.26 -20.03 9.47
C SER A 21 -0.92 -20.62 8.10
N GLY A 22 -1.77 -21.49 7.56
CA GLY A 22 -1.55 -22.17 6.29
C GLY A 22 -2.41 -21.59 5.16
N ILE A 23 -3.72 -21.81 5.23
CA ILE A 23 -4.63 -21.51 4.12
C ILE A 23 -4.79 -20.00 3.90
N ILE A 24 -5.14 -19.25 4.95
CA ILE A 24 -5.39 -17.80 4.82
C ILE A 24 -4.17 -17.06 4.27
N PRO A 25 -2.94 -17.27 4.80
CA PRO A 25 -1.74 -16.60 4.30
C PRO A 25 -1.45 -16.86 2.82
N ILE A 26 -1.69 -18.09 2.33
CA ILE A 26 -1.56 -18.42 0.89
C ILE A 26 -2.55 -17.60 0.06
N VAL A 27 -3.83 -17.58 0.47
CA VAL A 27 -4.88 -16.82 -0.21
C VAL A 27 -4.53 -15.33 -0.23
N LEU A 28 -4.05 -14.77 0.89
CA LEU A 28 -3.64 -13.38 0.99
C LEU A 28 -2.45 -13.06 0.08
N ILE A 29 -1.45 -13.95 -0.01
CA ILE A 29 -0.32 -13.77 -0.94
C ILE A 29 -0.82 -13.74 -2.38
N VAL A 30 -1.66 -14.71 -2.79
CA VAL A 30 -2.14 -14.80 -4.18
C VAL A 30 -2.96 -13.57 -4.55
N ILE A 31 -3.99 -13.24 -3.75
CA ILE A 31 -4.88 -12.10 -4.02
C ILE A 31 -4.10 -10.80 -3.96
N GLY A 32 -3.29 -10.61 -2.91
CA GLY A 32 -2.53 -9.39 -2.72
C GLY A 32 -1.48 -9.17 -3.80
N THR A 33 -0.78 -10.22 -4.23
CA THR A 33 0.20 -10.13 -5.33
C THR A 33 -0.48 -9.70 -6.62
N ILE A 34 -1.50 -10.45 -7.07
CA ILE A 34 -2.20 -10.15 -8.32
C ILE A 34 -2.78 -8.73 -8.27
N GLY A 35 -3.43 -8.38 -7.16
CA GLY A 35 -4.04 -7.08 -6.97
C GLY A 35 -3.04 -5.93 -6.99
N ASN A 36 -1.99 -5.99 -6.17
CA ASN A 36 -1.02 -4.90 -6.02
C ASN A 36 -0.19 -4.73 -7.30
N PHE A 37 0.21 -5.80 -7.99
CA PHE A 37 0.90 -5.70 -9.28
C PHE A 37 0.02 -5.11 -10.37
N THR A 38 -1.25 -5.52 -10.44
CA THR A 38 -2.23 -4.91 -11.36
C THR A 38 -2.37 -3.42 -11.08
N CYS A 39 -2.38 -3.04 -9.80
CA CYS A 39 -2.46 -1.65 -9.40
C CYS A 39 -1.25 -0.85 -9.88
N ILE A 40 -0.04 -1.34 -9.61
CA ILE A 40 1.21 -0.72 -10.07
C ILE A 40 1.19 -0.59 -11.60
N ALA A 41 0.84 -1.65 -12.33
CA ALA A 41 0.78 -1.63 -13.79
C ALA A 41 -0.11 -0.52 -14.34
N ILE A 42 -1.28 -0.28 -13.73
CA ILE A 42 -2.22 0.76 -14.16
C ILE A 42 -1.73 2.16 -13.75
N LEU A 43 -1.16 2.30 -12.55
CA LEU A 43 -0.64 3.58 -12.07
C LEU A 43 0.62 4.03 -12.82
N LEU A 44 1.37 3.10 -13.41
CA LEU A 44 2.53 3.39 -14.27
C LEU A 44 2.16 4.06 -15.61
N ASN A 45 0.89 4.02 -16.03
CA ASN A 45 0.44 4.70 -17.26
C ASN A 45 0.73 6.21 -17.18
N LYS A 46 1.25 6.79 -18.28
CA LYS A 46 1.70 8.20 -18.34
C LYS A 46 0.66 9.18 -17.78
N GLN A 47 -0.60 9.03 -18.15
CA GLN A 47 -1.70 9.87 -17.70
C GLN A 47 -1.96 9.77 -16.18
N ASN A 48 -1.74 8.60 -15.58
CA ASN A 48 -1.96 8.38 -14.15
C ASN A 48 -0.78 8.91 -13.31
N ARG A 49 0.45 8.91 -13.84
CA ARG A 49 1.65 9.41 -13.13
C ARG A 49 1.66 10.92 -12.91
N GLU A 50 0.77 11.66 -13.54
CA GLU A 50 0.67 13.12 -13.38
C GLU A 50 0.12 13.53 -12.00
N ALA A 51 -0.63 12.65 -11.32
CA ALA A 51 -1.17 12.92 -9.99
C ALA A 51 -0.19 12.48 -8.89
N SER A 52 0.17 13.39 -7.99
CA SER A 52 1.01 13.11 -6.80
C SER A 52 0.51 11.92 -5.98
N THR A 53 -0.81 11.83 -5.76
CA THR A 53 -1.42 10.73 -5.00
C THR A 53 -1.12 9.35 -5.59
N ASN A 54 -1.07 9.25 -6.91
CA ASN A 54 -0.87 7.97 -7.58
C ASN A 54 0.55 7.44 -7.36
N ILE A 55 1.52 8.33 -7.13
CA ILE A 55 2.88 7.94 -6.76
C ILE A 55 2.91 7.31 -5.37
N TYR A 56 2.29 7.94 -4.38
CA TYR A 56 2.20 7.36 -3.04
C TYR A 56 1.48 6.00 -3.06
N LEU A 57 0.43 5.86 -3.88
CA LEU A 57 -0.28 4.59 -4.05
C LEU A 57 0.59 3.49 -4.69
N MET A 58 1.47 3.82 -5.64
CA MET A 58 2.41 2.84 -6.21
C MET A 58 3.38 2.32 -5.15
N PHE A 59 3.98 3.22 -4.36
CA PHE A 59 4.88 2.80 -3.28
C PHE A 59 4.15 2.03 -2.17
N LEU A 60 2.90 2.41 -1.86
CA LEU A 60 2.05 1.64 -0.95
C LEU A 60 1.88 0.20 -1.44
N CYS A 61 1.47 -0.01 -2.70
CA CYS A 61 1.31 -1.34 -3.29
C CYS A 61 2.62 -2.15 -3.30
N LEU A 62 3.75 -1.49 -3.52
CA LEU A 62 5.07 -2.13 -3.46
C LEU A 62 5.38 -2.64 -2.04
N MET A 63 5.22 -1.77 -1.04
CA MET A 63 5.49 -2.13 0.37
C MET A 63 4.54 -3.19 0.89
N ASP A 64 3.26 -3.11 0.51
CA ASP A 64 2.27 -4.12 0.86
C ASP A 64 2.64 -5.48 0.25
N THR A 65 3.08 -5.52 -1.00
CA THR A 65 3.54 -6.75 -1.64
C THR A 65 4.73 -7.34 -0.87
N ILE A 66 5.78 -6.56 -0.60
CA ILE A 66 6.95 -7.05 0.15
C ILE A 66 6.54 -7.58 1.53
N SER A 67 5.66 -6.86 2.24
CA SER A 67 5.18 -7.27 3.57
C SER A 67 4.41 -8.60 3.55
N LEU A 68 3.64 -8.88 2.49
CA LEU A 68 2.89 -10.12 2.34
C LEU A 68 3.84 -11.31 2.23
N TYR A 69 4.90 -11.21 1.43
CA TYR A 69 5.89 -12.29 1.28
C TYR A 69 6.72 -12.48 2.56
N GLN A 70 6.94 -11.43 3.34
CA GLN A 70 7.77 -11.51 4.53
C GLN A 70 7.14 -12.40 5.61
N TRP A 71 5.95 -12.06 6.10
CA TRP A 71 5.33 -12.80 7.20
C TRP A 71 4.66 -14.09 6.74
N ASN A 72 3.83 -14.03 5.70
CA ASN A 72 2.99 -15.15 5.29
C ASN A 72 3.83 -16.31 4.75
N LEU A 73 4.90 -16.05 3.99
CA LEU A 73 5.75 -17.13 3.45
C LEU A 73 6.43 -17.93 4.58
N ASN A 74 6.89 -17.25 5.63
CA ASN A 74 7.52 -17.91 6.76
C ASN A 74 6.55 -18.75 7.57
N HIS A 75 5.31 -18.30 7.73
CA HIS A 75 4.25 -19.09 8.36
C HIS A 75 3.83 -20.29 7.53
N VAL A 76 3.58 -20.10 6.22
CA VAL A 76 3.25 -21.20 5.31
C VAL A 76 4.31 -22.29 5.36
N PHE A 77 5.59 -21.92 5.28
CA PHE A 77 6.68 -22.89 5.32
C PHE A 77 6.79 -23.60 6.68
N TYR A 78 6.55 -22.90 7.77
CA TYR A 78 6.54 -23.48 9.12
C TYR A 78 5.43 -24.53 9.25
N THR A 79 4.23 -24.22 8.79
CA THR A 79 3.08 -25.13 8.82
C THR A 79 3.28 -26.33 7.88
N MET A 80 3.79 -26.11 6.67
CA MET A 80 4.07 -27.19 5.70
C MET A 80 5.19 -28.14 6.12
N THR A 81 6.08 -27.72 7.03
CA THR A 81 7.15 -28.58 7.58
C THR A 81 6.79 -29.19 8.93
N ASN A 82 5.51 -29.19 9.32
CA ASN A 82 5.02 -29.67 10.61
C ASN A 82 5.80 -29.07 11.79
N GLY A 83 6.04 -27.75 11.74
CA GLY A 83 6.74 -27.00 12.79
C GLY A 83 8.25 -27.23 12.87
N LYS A 84 8.84 -28.03 11.97
CA LYS A 84 10.27 -28.40 12.04
C LYS A 84 11.20 -27.30 11.57
N ARG A 85 10.78 -26.42 10.64
CA ARG A 85 11.69 -25.43 10.02
C ARG A 85 11.01 -24.09 9.75
N LYS A 86 11.62 -22.99 10.22
CA LYS A 86 11.27 -21.61 9.81
C LYS A 86 12.18 -21.16 8.68
N VAL A 87 11.67 -20.42 7.68
CA VAL A 87 12.46 -19.94 6.53
C VAL A 87 13.59 -19.03 7.01
N PHE A 88 13.27 -18.06 7.86
CA PHE A 88 14.25 -17.10 8.37
C PHE A 88 15.19 -17.68 9.42
N GLY A 89 14.88 -18.86 9.97
CA GLY A 89 15.76 -19.58 10.88
C GLY A 89 16.87 -20.39 10.20
N ARG A 90 16.89 -20.45 8.86
CA ARG A 90 17.90 -21.21 8.10
C ARG A 90 19.26 -20.54 8.02
N SER A 91 19.29 -19.22 8.09
CA SER A 91 20.51 -18.43 7.91
C SER A 91 20.40 -17.14 8.72
N ILE A 92 21.49 -16.74 9.36
CA ILE A 92 21.56 -15.46 10.07
C ILE A 92 21.22 -14.26 9.18
N ILE A 93 21.64 -14.30 7.92
CA ILE A 93 21.32 -13.27 6.92
C ILE A 93 19.80 -13.16 6.72
N LEU A 94 19.13 -14.27 6.42
CA LEU A 94 17.67 -14.31 6.23
C LEU A 94 16.91 -13.89 7.49
N CYS A 95 17.40 -14.27 8.67
CA CYS A 95 16.87 -13.82 9.95
C CYS A 95 16.89 -12.28 10.06
N LYS A 96 18.07 -11.67 9.89
CA LYS A 96 18.28 -10.23 10.01
C LYS A 96 17.46 -9.43 9.00
N PHE A 97 17.56 -9.79 7.73
CA PHE A 97 16.80 -9.12 6.67
C PHE A 97 15.30 -9.34 6.85
N GLY A 98 14.88 -10.54 7.22
CA GLY A 98 13.48 -10.82 7.41
C GLY A 98 12.86 -10.01 8.54
N GLN A 99 13.58 -9.87 9.66
CA GLN A 99 13.16 -9.01 10.76
C GLN A 99 13.07 -7.55 10.31
N PHE A 100 14.14 -7.02 9.71
CA PHE A 100 14.19 -5.64 9.24
C PHE A 100 13.03 -5.34 8.28
N PHE A 101 12.88 -6.14 7.22
CA PHE A 101 11.82 -5.91 6.22
C PHE A 101 10.42 -6.07 6.81
N GLY A 102 10.22 -6.97 7.78
CA GLY A 102 8.93 -7.14 8.45
C GLY A 102 8.46 -5.84 9.09
N PHE A 103 9.33 -5.17 9.85
CA PHE A 103 9.00 -3.91 10.51
C PHE A 103 9.01 -2.72 9.53
N TYR A 104 10.05 -2.63 8.70
CA TYR A 104 10.25 -1.53 7.76
C TYR A 104 9.08 -1.40 6.78
N THR A 105 8.63 -2.50 6.16
CA THR A 105 7.56 -2.45 5.16
C THR A 105 6.22 -2.11 5.78
N LEU A 106 5.94 -2.61 6.99
CA LEU A 106 4.71 -2.28 7.73
C LEU A 106 4.64 -0.80 8.12
N HIS A 107 5.73 -0.23 8.63
CA HIS A 107 5.82 1.21 8.94
C HIS A 107 5.66 2.05 7.68
N THR A 108 6.33 1.64 6.60
CA THR A 108 6.34 2.37 5.34
C THR A 108 4.97 2.34 4.67
N SER A 109 4.30 1.18 4.63
CA SER A 109 2.92 1.05 4.15
C SER A 109 1.96 1.95 4.94
N ALA A 110 2.02 1.93 6.27
CA ALA A 110 1.20 2.79 7.11
C ALA A 110 1.41 4.28 6.81
N MET A 111 2.67 4.71 6.70
CA MET A 111 3.00 6.11 6.37
C MET A 111 2.52 6.50 4.98
N PHE A 112 2.71 5.66 3.96
CA PHE A 112 2.20 5.99 2.62
C PHE A 112 0.68 6.13 2.58
N LEU A 113 -0.06 5.28 3.29
CA LEU A 113 -1.51 5.45 3.43
C LEU A 113 -1.87 6.79 4.08
N THR A 114 -1.15 7.19 5.12
CA THR A 114 -1.31 8.50 5.77
C THR A 114 -1.04 9.66 4.82
N PHE A 115 0.05 9.59 4.04
CA PHE A 115 0.42 10.64 3.08
C PHE A 115 -0.55 10.73 1.90
N VAL A 116 -1.11 9.60 1.44
CA VAL A 116 -2.20 9.59 0.46
C VAL A 116 -3.39 10.42 0.97
N GLN A 117 -3.73 10.26 2.25
CA GLN A 117 -4.84 10.99 2.86
C GLN A 117 -4.55 12.47 3.06
N LEU A 118 -3.33 12.81 3.47
CA LEU A 118 -2.87 14.20 3.56
C LEU A 118 -2.91 14.90 2.20
N ASP A 119 -2.29 14.29 1.18
CA ASP A 119 -2.23 14.83 -0.18
C ASP A 119 -3.64 15.10 -0.72
N ARG A 120 -4.58 14.15 -0.51
CA ARG A 120 -5.98 14.33 -0.92
C ARG A 120 -6.72 15.42 -0.14
N ALA A 121 -6.57 15.47 1.18
CA ALA A 121 -7.20 16.51 1.99
C ALA A 121 -6.71 17.91 1.60
N PHE A 122 -5.40 18.07 1.37
CA PHE A 122 -4.82 19.35 0.96
C PHE A 122 -5.18 19.72 -0.48
N LEU A 123 -5.19 18.78 -1.41
CA LEU A 123 -5.65 19.00 -2.79
C LEU A 123 -7.08 19.55 -2.87
N LEU A 124 -7.96 19.10 -1.96
CA LEU A 124 -9.36 19.55 -1.92
C LEU A 124 -9.56 20.92 -1.26
N ARG A 125 -8.63 21.33 -0.38
CA ARG A 125 -8.78 22.54 0.44
C ARG A 125 -7.91 23.70 -0.01
N SER A 126 -6.67 23.45 -0.44
CA SER A 126 -5.66 24.48 -0.67
C SER A 126 -5.29 24.59 -2.15
N ARG A 127 -5.58 25.76 -2.75
CA ARG A 127 -5.12 26.10 -4.10
C ARG A 127 -3.59 26.22 -4.17
N TRP A 128 -2.98 26.71 -3.10
CA TRP A 128 -1.52 26.83 -2.99
C TRP A 128 -0.84 25.45 -3.03
N TYR A 129 -1.37 24.47 -2.27
CA TYR A 129 -0.84 23.11 -2.27
C TYR A 129 -0.88 22.51 -3.67
N LYS A 130 -2.01 22.67 -4.37
CA LYS A 130 -2.17 22.21 -5.75
C LYS A 130 -1.16 22.85 -6.71
N ALA A 131 -0.84 24.13 -6.54
CA ALA A 131 0.08 24.84 -7.42
C ALA A 131 1.56 24.51 -7.17
N LYS A 132 1.95 24.30 -5.91
CA LYS A 132 3.36 24.18 -5.51
C LYS A 132 3.82 22.78 -5.13
N ILE A 133 2.97 21.97 -4.48
CA ILE A 133 3.38 20.70 -3.87
C ILE A 133 2.83 19.49 -4.61
N ALA A 134 1.63 19.57 -5.21
CA ALA A 134 0.96 18.45 -5.85
C ALA A 134 1.55 18.08 -7.23
N HIS A 135 2.88 18.01 -7.32
CA HIS A 135 3.62 17.65 -8.52
C HIS A 135 4.32 16.29 -8.35
N PRO A 136 4.40 15.48 -9.42
CA PRO A 136 5.04 14.16 -9.39
C PRO A 136 6.46 14.14 -8.80
N ARG A 137 7.29 15.13 -9.17
CA ARG A 137 8.68 15.22 -8.73
C ARG A 137 8.79 15.45 -7.22
N VAL A 138 7.92 16.31 -6.68
CA VAL A 138 7.86 16.60 -5.24
C VAL A 138 7.37 15.37 -4.48
N ALA A 139 6.36 14.67 -5.01
CA ALA A 139 5.89 13.42 -4.42
C ALA A 139 6.99 12.34 -4.35
N LEU A 140 7.82 12.21 -5.39
CA LEU A 140 8.97 11.29 -5.38
C LEU A 140 10.00 11.66 -4.31
N ILE A 141 10.32 12.94 -4.15
CA ILE A 141 11.23 13.42 -3.10
C ILE A 141 10.66 13.10 -1.71
N ILE A 142 9.37 13.36 -1.50
CA ILE A 142 8.68 13.02 -0.24
C ILE A 142 8.74 11.51 0.01
N CYS A 143 8.49 10.68 -1.00
CA CYS A 143 8.62 9.22 -0.88
C CYS A 143 10.04 8.81 -0.48
N ALA A 144 11.07 9.38 -1.12
CA ALA A 144 12.46 9.09 -0.78
C ALA A 144 12.79 9.47 0.66
N ILE A 145 12.33 10.63 1.13
CA ILE A 145 12.52 11.08 2.53
C ILE A 145 11.85 10.10 3.50
N ILE A 146 10.60 9.68 3.24
CA ILE A 146 9.90 8.69 4.07
C ILE A 146 10.69 7.38 4.13
N LEU A 147 11.13 6.87 2.98
CA LEU A 147 11.87 5.61 2.89
C LEU A 147 13.18 5.65 3.66
N ILE A 148 13.95 6.74 3.52
CA ILE A 148 15.24 6.91 4.20
C ILE A 148 15.04 7.08 5.71
N THR A 149 14.05 7.88 6.13
CA THR A 149 13.74 8.13 7.55
C THR A 149 13.35 6.84 8.25
N LEU A 150 12.46 6.05 7.63
CA LEU A 150 12.02 4.77 8.19
C LEU A 150 13.10 3.69 8.09
N PHE A 151 14.02 3.79 7.13
CA PHE A 151 15.18 2.91 7.05
C PHE A 151 16.11 3.17 8.25
N GLY A 152 16.39 4.44 8.56
CA GLY A 152 17.15 4.83 9.75
C GLY A 152 16.49 4.38 11.05
N LEU A 153 15.18 4.59 11.18
CA LEU A 153 14.40 4.17 12.36
C LEU A 153 14.48 2.66 12.62
N ASN A 154 14.45 1.85 11.55
CA ASN A 154 14.42 0.40 11.64
C ASN A 154 15.80 -0.26 11.50
N GLY A 155 16.85 0.52 11.19
CA GLY A 155 18.18 0.00 10.88
C GLY A 155 18.83 -0.77 12.02
N PHE A 156 18.53 -0.43 13.28
CA PHE A 156 19.07 -1.15 14.44
C PHE A 156 18.64 -2.63 14.48
N LEU A 157 17.57 -3.01 13.77
CA LEU A 157 17.08 -4.39 13.69
C LEU A 157 18.09 -5.35 13.04
N PHE A 158 19.01 -4.84 12.22
CA PHE A 158 20.12 -5.66 11.68
C PHE A 158 21.11 -6.12 12.77
N GLY A 159 21.13 -5.44 13.91
CA GLY A 159 21.87 -5.82 15.10
C GLY A 159 21.23 -6.96 15.89
N LEU A 160 19.98 -7.33 15.59
CA LEU A 160 19.30 -8.47 16.20
C LEU A 160 19.65 -9.77 15.48
N GLY A 161 19.62 -10.87 16.22
CA GLY A 161 19.84 -12.22 15.75
C GLY A 161 21.28 -12.69 15.91
N PHE A 162 21.43 -13.95 16.33
CA PHE A 162 22.73 -14.60 16.49
C PHE A 162 22.62 -16.12 16.31
N GLU A 163 23.77 -16.74 16.05
CA GLU A 163 23.91 -18.19 15.95
C GLU A 163 24.32 -18.78 17.30
N TYR A 164 23.76 -19.95 17.63
CA TYR A 164 24.11 -20.73 18.81
C TYR A 164 24.17 -22.22 18.47
N SER A 165 25.09 -22.94 19.10
CA SER A 165 25.16 -24.40 18.99
C SER A 165 24.19 -25.03 19.98
N LYS A 166 23.36 -25.97 19.52
CA LYS A 166 22.53 -26.81 20.37
C LYS A 166 22.98 -28.26 20.20
N TYR A 167 23.46 -28.86 21.29
CA TYR A 167 23.80 -30.27 21.30
C TYR A 167 22.52 -31.12 21.23
N ASN A 168 22.47 -32.03 20.26
CA ASN A 168 21.34 -32.93 20.08
C ASN A 168 21.66 -34.28 20.71
N ASN A 169 21.10 -34.54 21.90
CA ASN A 169 21.31 -35.79 22.66
C ASN A 169 20.95 -37.05 21.85
N SER A 170 20.03 -36.94 20.88
CA SER A 170 19.54 -38.09 20.11
C SER A 170 20.46 -38.49 18.96
N THR A 171 21.23 -37.55 18.41
CA THR A 171 22.14 -37.80 17.27
C THR A 171 23.61 -37.69 17.64
N GLY A 172 23.94 -37.21 18.85
CA GLY A 172 25.31 -36.99 19.30
C GLY A 172 26.04 -35.87 18.52
N THR A 173 25.30 -35.03 17.81
CA THR A 173 25.85 -33.97 16.94
C THR A 173 25.49 -32.59 17.46
N GLU A 174 26.42 -31.64 17.31
CA GLU A 174 26.12 -30.23 17.49
C GLU A 174 25.38 -29.66 16.27
N GLU A 175 24.15 -29.15 16.48
CA GLU A 175 23.39 -28.44 15.46
C GLU A 175 23.50 -26.93 15.66
N ILE A 176 23.95 -26.22 14.62
CA ILE A 176 23.93 -24.74 14.60
C ILE A 176 22.49 -24.28 14.36
N ARG A 177 21.97 -23.45 15.28
CA ARG A 177 20.64 -22.84 15.19
C ARG A 177 20.72 -21.32 15.21
N VAL A 178 19.75 -20.68 14.56
CA VAL A 178 19.64 -19.23 14.47
C VAL A 178 18.53 -18.75 15.39
N ALA A 179 18.85 -17.85 16.33
CA ALA A 179 17.87 -17.16 17.14
C ALA A 179 17.51 -15.82 16.46
N CYS A 180 16.23 -15.64 16.12
CA CYS A 180 15.71 -14.38 15.59
C CYS A 180 14.97 -13.59 16.66
N TYR A 181 14.95 -12.26 16.55
CA TYR A 181 14.29 -11.34 17.50
C TYR A 181 14.90 -11.35 18.91
N TYR A 182 16.21 -11.58 18.96
CA TYR A 182 16.99 -11.60 20.19
C TYR A 182 18.37 -11.00 19.97
N SER A 183 18.94 -10.37 21.00
CA SER A 183 20.33 -9.96 21.01
C SER A 183 21.09 -10.62 22.16
N LYS A 184 22.40 -10.85 21.98
CA LYS A 184 23.29 -11.18 23.11
C LYS A 184 23.54 -9.97 24.01
N ASP A 185 23.44 -8.77 23.45
CA ASP A 185 23.49 -7.54 24.23
C ASP A 185 22.15 -7.32 24.94
N SER A 186 22.17 -7.44 26.27
CA SER A 186 21.00 -7.29 27.13
C SER A 186 20.36 -5.90 27.02
N LYS A 187 21.15 -4.85 26.74
CA LYS A 187 20.62 -3.49 26.56
C LYS A 187 19.82 -3.39 25.26
N LEU A 188 20.36 -3.92 24.17
CA LEU A 188 19.69 -3.94 22.86
C LEU A 188 18.44 -4.83 22.88
N ASP A 189 18.52 -5.99 23.54
CA ASP A 189 17.36 -6.88 23.69
C ASP A 189 16.24 -6.20 24.49
N ASN A 190 16.58 -5.59 25.63
CA ASN A 190 15.61 -4.85 26.44
C ASN A 190 15.01 -3.67 25.66
N PHE A 191 15.83 -2.91 24.94
CA PHE A 191 15.37 -1.83 24.05
C PHE A 191 14.33 -2.31 23.04
N PHE A 192 14.61 -3.43 22.37
CA PHE A 192 13.70 -3.99 21.37
C PHE A 192 12.39 -4.48 22.00
N ARG A 193 12.45 -5.17 23.15
CA ARG A 193 11.26 -5.78 23.77
C ARG A 193 10.35 -4.76 24.44
N VAL A 194 10.92 -3.75 25.11
CA VAL A 194 10.14 -2.81 25.90
C VAL A 194 9.92 -1.50 25.14
N GLN A 195 10.99 -0.77 24.84
CA GLN A 195 10.89 0.59 24.30
C GLN A 195 10.43 0.60 22.85
N TYR A 196 10.98 -0.26 22.01
CA TYR A 196 10.67 -0.28 20.58
C TYR A 196 9.22 -0.72 20.32
N THR A 197 8.61 -1.54 21.16
CA THR A 197 7.19 -1.90 21.08
C THR A 197 6.28 -0.68 21.16
N TRP A 198 6.63 0.33 21.97
CA TRP A 198 5.92 1.62 22.05
C TRP A 198 6.18 2.50 20.84
N ILE A 199 7.44 2.58 20.39
CA ILE A 199 7.79 3.32 19.15
C ILE A 199 6.99 2.74 17.98
N HIS A 200 6.94 1.41 17.89
CA HIS A 200 6.19 0.69 16.89
C HIS A 200 4.70 1.00 16.98
N LEU A 201 4.11 1.04 18.18
CA LEU A 201 2.71 1.45 18.37
C LEU A 201 2.47 2.89 17.89
N VAL A 202 3.34 3.82 18.24
CA VAL A 202 3.20 5.24 17.88
C VAL A 202 3.29 5.43 16.37
N VAL A 203 4.35 4.91 15.76
CA VAL A 203 4.66 5.09 14.33
C VAL A 203 3.70 4.30 13.45
N MET A 204 3.36 3.07 13.84
CA MET A 204 2.52 2.19 13.03
C MET A 204 1.02 2.35 13.33
N TYR A 205 0.60 3.07 14.37
CA TYR A 205 -0.82 3.21 14.68
C TYR A 205 -1.21 4.62 15.07
N ILE A 206 -0.71 5.16 16.18
CA ILE A 206 -1.21 6.42 16.75
C ILE A 206 -1.06 7.59 15.77
N VAL A 207 0.12 7.76 15.17
CA VAL A 207 0.39 8.83 14.21
C VAL A 207 -0.45 8.66 12.93
N PRO A 208 -0.42 7.50 12.23
CA PRO A 208 -1.28 7.26 11.08
C PRO A 208 -2.75 7.48 11.37
N PHE A 209 -3.25 6.94 12.49
CA PHE A 209 -4.65 7.01 12.90
C PHE A 209 -5.12 8.46 13.09
N SER A 210 -4.36 9.24 13.86
CA SER A 210 -4.70 10.63 14.18
C SER A 210 -4.77 11.48 12.93
N VAL A 211 -3.78 11.34 12.04
CA VAL A 211 -3.74 12.07 10.78
C VAL A 211 -4.84 11.61 9.84
N ILE A 212 -5.07 10.30 9.70
CA ILE A 212 -6.11 9.74 8.85
C ILE A 212 -7.50 10.24 9.26
N ILE A 213 -7.82 10.22 10.56
CA ILE A 213 -9.10 10.71 11.07
C ILE A 213 -9.24 12.20 10.78
N PHE A 214 -8.22 12.98 11.09
CA PHE A 214 -8.25 14.41 10.82
C PHE A 214 -8.48 14.71 9.33
N CYS A 215 -7.71 14.09 8.43
CA CYS A 215 -7.87 14.24 6.99
C CYS A 215 -9.24 13.78 6.50
N THR A 216 -9.74 12.67 7.03
CA THR A 216 -11.07 12.13 6.73
C THR A 216 -12.17 13.14 7.06
N LEU A 217 -12.13 13.73 8.26
CA LEU A 217 -13.09 14.76 8.66
C LEU A 217 -13.05 15.98 7.73
N LEU A 218 -11.85 16.40 7.32
CA LEU A 218 -11.69 17.50 6.35
C LEU A 218 -12.29 17.18 4.98
N ILE A 219 -12.06 15.96 4.49
CA ILE A 219 -12.57 15.48 3.20
C ILE A 219 -14.11 15.43 3.24
N VAL A 220 -14.69 14.81 4.28
CA VAL A 220 -16.15 14.67 4.43
C VAL A 220 -16.82 16.03 4.52
N LYS A 221 -16.31 16.95 5.36
CA LYS A 221 -16.84 18.31 5.48
C LYS A 221 -16.86 19.03 4.13
N LYS A 222 -15.79 18.87 3.32
CA LYS A 222 -15.72 19.51 2.00
C LYS A 222 -16.68 18.89 0.99
N ILE A 223 -16.86 17.56 1.01
CA ILE A 223 -17.79 16.86 0.11
C ILE A 223 -19.24 17.30 0.39
N ILE A 224 -19.64 17.36 1.66
CA ILE A 224 -21.00 17.74 2.07
C ILE A 224 -21.30 19.19 1.64
N ILE A 225 -20.38 20.14 1.92
CA ILE A 225 -20.59 21.56 1.60
C ILE A 225 -20.67 21.82 0.09
N LYS A 226 -19.96 21.04 -0.73
CA LYS A 226 -19.88 21.28 -2.18
C LYS A 226 -21.05 20.66 -2.97
N GLN A 227 -21.90 19.86 -2.33
CA GLN A 227 -23.11 19.30 -2.96
C GLN A 227 -24.19 20.36 -3.22
N THR A 228 -24.11 21.53 -2.57
CA THR A 228 -25.16 22.55 -2.63
C THR A 228 -25.02 23.52 -3.82
N PHE A 229 -23.90 23.50 -4.54
CA PHE A 229 -23.64 24.44 -5.64
C PHE A 229 -22.69 23.86 -6.69
N THR A 230 -23.14 23.23 -7.80
CA THR A 230 -22.40 23.30 -9.09
C THR A 230 -23.09 22.69 -10.33
N ASN A 231 -22.93 23.40 -11.46
CA ASN A 231 -23.20 23.07 -12.86
C ASN A 231 -22.59 21.73 -13.37
N ASP A 232 -23.21 21.16 -14.41
CA ASP A 232 -23.00 19.80 -14.96
C ASP A 232 -21.56 19.40 -15.33
N GLN A 233 -20.72 20.31 -15.86
CA GLN A 233 -19.32 19.95 -16.22
C GLN A 233 -18.38 19.85 -15.00
N LEU A 234 -18.61 20.66 -13.96
CA LEU A 234 -17.91 20.54 -12.68
C LEU A 234 -18.37 19.29 -11.90
N ALA A 235 -19.59 18.83 -12.16
CA ALA A 235 -20.17 17.65 -11.52
C ALA A 235 -19.41 16.36 -11.86
N MET A 236 -18.96 16.14 -13.10
CA MET A 236 -18.22 14.92 -13.47
C MET A 236 -16.84 14.81 -12.79
N SER A 237 -16.07 15.90 -12.75
CA SER A 237 -14.77 15.95 -12.06
C SER A 237 -14.94 15.85 -10.54
N ALA A 238 -15.98 16.49 -10.00
CA ALA A 238 -16.36 16.36 -8.59
C ALA A 238 -16.78 14.92 -8.24
N GLN A 239 -17.52 14.23 -9.11
CA GLN A 239 -17.95 12.85 -8.91
C GLN A 239 -16.76 11.88 -8.91
N ARG A 240 -15.77 12.06 -9.80
CA ARG A 240 -14.53 11.28 -9.80
C ARG A 240 -13.75 11.46 -8.48
N ASN A 241 -13.57 12.71 -8.04
CA ASN A 241 -12.88 12.99 -6.78
C ASN A 241 -13.64 12.43 -5.58
N ARG A 242 -14.99 12.52 -5.58
CA ARG A 242 -15.84 11.93 -4.54
C ARG A 242 -15.67 10.41 -4.43
N ARG A 243 -15.65 9.68 -5.55
CA ARG A 243 -15.44 8.21 -5.54
C ARG A 243 -14.10 7.83 -4.95
N ILE A 244 -13.02 8.51 -5.35
CA ILE A 244 -11.68 8.29 -4.80
C ILE A 244 -11.63 8.63 -3.30
N SER A 245 -12.25 9.71 -2.86
CA SER A 245 -12.34 10.04 -1.44
C SER A 245 -13.10 8.98 -0.65
N ILE A 246 -14.24 8.48 -1.15
CA ILE A 246 -15.01 7.41 -0.50
C ILE A 246 -14.19 6.13 -0.38
N MET A 247 -13.45 5.75 -1.43
CA MET A 247 -12.53 4.63 -1.39
C MET A 247 -11.53 4.74 -0.24
N LEU A 248 -10.90 5.91 -0.14
CA LEU A 248 -9.86 6.14 0.85
C LEU A 248 -10.43 6.13 2.27
N LEU A 249 -11.69 6.57 2.46
CA LEU A 249 -12.40 6.39 3.72
C LEU A 249 -12.52 4.91 4.08
N PHE A 250 -12.96 4.06 3.15
CA PHE A 250 -13.05 2.62 3.39
C PHE A 250 -11.68 1.99 3.68
N MET A 251 -10.65 2.33 2.91
CA MET A 251 -9.27 1.86 3.17
C MET A 251 -8.81 2.24 4.59
N CYS A 252 -9.21 3.41 5.08
CA CYS A 252 -8.89 3.86 6.44
C CYS A 252 -9.68 3.12 7.52
N PHE A 253 -10.98 2.90 7.33
CA PHE A 253 -11.74 2.05 8.25
C PHE A 253 -11.16 0.63 8.32
N THR A 254 -10.82 0.05 7.17
CA THR A 254 -10.14 -1.24 7.10
C THR A 254 -8.83 -1.18 7.87
N TYR A 255 -7.98 -0.18 7.64
CA TYR A 255 -6.72 0.00 8.38
C TYR A 255 -6.93 -0.02 9.89
N ILE A 256 -7.91 0.73 10.41
CA ILE A 256 -8.18 0.81 11.85
C ILE A 256 -8.60 -0.55 12.38
N ILE A 257 -9.62 -1.15 11.77
CA ILE A 257 -10.21 -2.41 12.21
C ILE A 257 -9.18 -3.54 12.15
N THR A 258 -8.35 -3.59 11.11
CA THR A 258 -7.41 -4.69 10.92
C THR A 258 -6.12 -4.54 11.71
N THR A 259 -5.72 -3.31 12.04
CA THR A 259 -4.41 -3.04 12.69
C THR A 259 -4.56 -2.91 14.20
N LEU A 260 -5.66 -2.33 14.70
CA LEU A 260 -5.85 -2.07 16.13
C LEU A 260 -5.77 -3.34 17.00
N PRO A 261 -6.44 -4.47 16.68
CA PRO A 261 -6.41 -5.66 17.53
C PRO A 261 -4.99 -6.18 17.75
N ASN A 262 -4.22 -6.22 16.66
CA ASN A 262 -2.83 -6.64 16.69
C ASN A 262 -1.97 -5.72 17.56
N ARG A 263 -2.16 -4.39 17.45
CA ARG A 263 -1.39 -3.43 18.25
C ARG A 263 -1.75 -3.49 19.73
N LEU A 264 -3.01 -3.69 20.07
CA LEU A 264 -3.43 -3.89 21.46
C LEU A 264 -2.81 -5.18 22.04
N CYS A 265 -2.87 -6.29 21.31
CA CYS A 265 -2.30 -7.56 21.75
C CYS A 265 -0.79 -7.50 21.97
N PHE A 266 -0.03 -6.90 21.05
CA PHE A 266 1.43 -6.86 21.14
C PHE A 266 1.99 -5.75 22.02
N SER A 267 1.30 -4.62 22.18
CA SER A 267 1.85 -3.46 22.89
C SER A 267 1.24 -3.22 24.27
N VAL A 268 -0.01 -3.62 24.49
CA VAL A 268 -0.74 -3.33 25.74
C VAL A 268 -0.98 -4.60 26.54
N PHE A 269 -1.47 -5.65 25.88
CA PHE A 269 -1.92 -6.88 26.52
C PHE A 269 -0.90 -8.03 26.49
N GLU A 270 0.32 -7.80 26.01
CA GLU A 270 1.32 -8.87 25.85
C GLU A 270 1.54 -9.62 27.17
N LYS A 271 1.72 -8.90 28.28
CA LYS A 271 1.97 -9.50 29.60
C LYS A 271 0.80 -10.32 30.13
N GLN A 272 -0.43 -9.92 29.82
CA GLN A 272 -1.65 -10.61 30.23
C GLN A 272 -1.96 -11.81 29.33
N LEU A 273 -1.55 -11.75 28.06
CA LEU A 273 -1.77 -12.82 27.10
C LEU A 273 -0.74 -13.93 27.21
N VAL A 274 0.51 -13.62 27.57
CA VAL A 274 1.59 -14.61 27.67
C VAL A 274 1.34 -15.58 28.84
N GLY A 275 1.42 -16.87 28.56
CA GLY A 275 1.27 -17.95 29.56
C GLY A 275 -0.09 -18.66 29.52
N HIS A 276 -0.95 -18.32 28.57
CA HIS A 276 -2.23 -19.00 28.34
C HIS A 276 -2.17 -19.91 27.10
N ASP A 277 -3.02 -20.94 27.05
CA ASP A 277 -3.03 -21.89 25.92
C ASP A 277 -3.45 -21.25 24.59
N TYR A 278 -4.21 -20.16 24.65
CA TYR A 278 -4.73 -19.46 23.46
C TYR A 278 -3.82 -18.34 22.96
N THR A 279 -2.69 -18.05 23.61
CA THR A 279 -1.79 -16.93 23.25
C THR A 279 -1.39 -16.97 21.78
N ASP A 280 -0.95 -18.15 21.31
CA ASP A 280 -0.46 -18.33 19.94
C ASP A 280 -1.57 -18.07 18.92
N THR A 281 -2.76 -18.61 19.16
CA THR A 281 -3.93 -18.44 18.29
C THR A 281 -4.32 -16.97 18.18
N VAL A 282 -4.33 -16.24 19.29
CA VAL A 282 -4.68 -14.80 19.30
C VAL A 282 -3.63 -13.97 18.56
N PHE A 283 -2.34 -14.19 18.82
CA PHE A 283 -1.26 -13.47 18.12
C PHE A 283 -1.24 -13.80 16.62
N LEU A 284 -1.47 -15.05 16.25
CA LEU A 284 -1.55 -15.46 14.86
C LEU A 284 -2.76 -14.84 14.15
N ALA A 285 -3.94 -14.90 14.76
CA ALA A 285 -5.17 -14.35 14.19
C ALA A 285 -5.08 -12.84 14.00
N THR A 286 -4.57 -12.12 15.01
CA THR A 286 -4.42 -10.66 14.92
C THR A 286 -3.35 -10.24 13.91
N ASN A 287 -2.23 -10.96 13.79
CA ASN A 287 -1.26 -10.71 12.73
C ASN A 287 -1.86 -10.95 11.35
N THR A 288 -2.56 -12.08 11.17
CA THR A 288 -3.22 -12.41 9.91
C THR A 288 -4.21 -11.31 9.51
N LEU A 289 -5.03 -10.84 10.47
CA LEU A 289 -5.94 -9.74 10.26
C LEU A 289 -5.21 -8.46 9.80
N MET A 290 -4.09 -8.12 10.42
CA MET A 290 -3.26 -6.97 10.02
C MET A 290 -2.74 -7.11 8.58
N TYR A 291 -2.27 -8.29 8.17
CA TYR A 291 -1.78 -8.53 6.81
C TYR A 291 -2.89 -8.62 5.76
N THR A 292 -4.12 -8.97 6.15
CA THR A 292 -5.29 -8.92 5.25
C THR A 292 -5.43 -7.54 4.61
N ARG A 293 -5.19 -6.47 5.36
CA ARG A 293 -5.18 -5.09 4.84
C ARG A 293 -4.30 -4.91 3.60
N ASN A 294 -3.10 -5.51 3.61
CA ASN A 294 -2.10 -5.34 2.56
C ASN A 294 -2.51 -6.06 1.25
N SER A 295 -3.48 -6.98 1.32
CA SER A 295 -4.12 -7.59 0.13
C SER A 295 -5.36 -6.84 -0.37
N LEU A 296 -5.99 -6.01 0.47
CA LEU A 296 -7.28 -5.37 0.16
C LEU A 296 -7.13 -4.05 -0.62
N ASN A 297 -5.93 -3.48 -0.68
CA ASN A 297 -5.70 -2.19 -1.35
C ASN A 297 -6.08 -2.22 -2.83
N ALA A 298 -5.77 -3.31 -3.53
CA ALA A 298 -6.17 -3.51 -4.91
C ALA A 298 -7.67 -3.63 -5.12
N PHE A 299 -8.38 -4.27 -4.18
CA PHE A 299 -9.84 -4.39 -4.22
C PHE A 299 -10.51 -3.00 -4.11
N PHE A 300 -10.06 -2.17 -3.19
CA PHE A 300 -10.57 -0.80 -3.04
C PHE A 300 -10.27 0.07 -4.26
N LEU A 301 -9.05 -0.03 -4.81
CA LEU A 301 -8.64 0.70 -6.01
C LEU A 301 -9.42 0.26 -7.26
N TYR A 302 -9.72 -1.03 -7.38
CA TYR A 302 -10.55 -1.59 -8.45
C TYR A 302 -11.99 -1.07 -8.42
N LEU A 303 -12.62 -1.02 -7.25
CA LEU A 303 -14.00 -0.54 -7.12
C LEU A 303 -14.15 0.93 -7.52
N SER A 304 -13.10 1.72 -7.33
CA SER A 304 -13.24 3.18 -7.22
C SER A 304 -12.93 3.93 -8.51
N VAL A 305 -12.13 3.37 -9.40
CA VAL A 305 -11.72 4.02 -10.64
C VAL A 305 -12.34 3.28 -11.83
N ASN A 306 -13.33 3.89 -12.50
CA ASN A 306 -13.92 3.33 -13.73
C ASN A 306 -12.87 3.14 -14.84
N CYS A 307 -11.88 4.04 -14.91
CA CYS A 307 -10.73 3.87 -15.81
C CYS A 307 -9.89 2.65 -15.43
N PHE A 308 -9.73 2.34 -14.14
CA PHE A 308 -9.04 1.15 -13.69
C PHE A 308 -9.79 -0.11 -14.09
N ARG A 309 -11.12 -0.16 -13.95
CA ARG A 309 -11.92 -1.27 -14.48
C ARG A 309 -11.76 -1.43 -16.00
N ARG A 310 -11.71 -0.33 -16.74
CA ARG A 310 -11.48 -0.33 -18.20
C ARG A 310 -10.06 -0.78 -18.56
N ASP A 311 -9.06 -0.34 -17.80
CA ASP A 311 -7.66 -0.66 -18.02
C ASP A 311 -7.33 -2.10 -17.59
N VAL A 312 -7.92 -2.60 -16.51
CA VAL A 312 -7.91 -4.03 -16.13
C VAL A 312 -8.52 -4.86 -17.25
N ARG A 313 -9.71 -4.49 -17.76
CA ARG A 313 -10.32 -5.20 -18.89
C ARG A 313 -9.43 -5.17 -20.11
N ARG A 314 -8.78 -4.06 -20.44
CA ARG A 314 -7.81 -3.97 -21.54
C ARG A 314 -6.59 -4.87 -21.32
N LEU A 315 -5.99 -4.87 -20.14
CA LEU A 315 -4.86 -5.72 -19.80
C LEU A 315 -5.23 -7.20 -19.86
N LEU A 316 -6.38 -7.59 -19.30
CA LEU A 316 -6.91 -8.95 -19.38
C LEU A 316 -7.22 -9.37 -20.82
N LEU A 317 -7.79 -8.48 -21.64
CA LEU A 317 -8.04 -8.73 -23.06
C LEU A 317 -6.74 -8.89 -23.86
N ILE A 318 -5.72 -8.07 -23.61
CA ILE A 318 -4.41 -8.18 -24.26
C ILE A 318 -3.72 -9.49 -23.84
N CYS A 319 -3.76 -9.81 -22.54
CA CYS A 319 -3.16 -11.05 -22.02
C CYS A 319 -3.88 -12.28 -22.57
N TRP A 320 -5.22 -12.25 -22.59
CA TRP A 320 -6.05 -13.32 -23.15
C TRP A 320 -5.81 -13.50 -24.65
N ARG A 321 -5.74 -12.42 -25.43
CA ARG A 321 -5.42 -12.48 -26.88
C ARG A 321 -4.02 -13.00 -27.17
N LYS A 322 -3.02 -12.67 -26.33
CA LYS A 322 -1.68 -13.25 -26.42
C LYS A 322 -1.67 -14.74 -26.09
N LEU A 323 -2.48 -15.18 -25.12
CA LEU A 323 -2.63 -16.58 -24.76
C LEU A 323 -3.41 -17.40 -25.80
N THR A 324 -4.38 -16.80 -26.49
CA THR A 324 -5.20 -17.46 -27.52
C THR A 324 -4.64 -17.35 -28.94
N GLY A 325 -3.50 -16.68 -29.14
CA GLY A 325 -2.85 -16.55 -30.46
C GLY A 325 -3.67 -15.76 -31.49
N GLN A 326 -4.68 -14.99 -31.07
CA GLN A 326 -5.50 -14.21 -31.99
C GLN A 326 -4.75 -12.96 -32.48
N PRO A 327 -4.76 -12.68 -33.80
CA PRO A 327 -4.05 -11.53 -34.36
C PRO A 327 -4.62 -10.20 -33.84
N ILE A 328 -3.73 -9.24 -33.62
CA ILE A 328 -4.07 -7.87 -33.22
C ILE A 328 -4.75 -7.19 -34.41
N LEU A 329 -6.08 -7.16 -34.43
CA LEU A 329 -6.80 -6.22 -35.27
C LEU A 329 -6.41 -4.81 -34.82
N GLN A 330 -5.71 -4.08 -35.70
CA GLN A 330 -5.52 -2.64 -35.56
C GLN A 330 -6.90 -2.01 -35.41
N GLU A 331 -7.22 -1.57 -34.20
CA GLU A 331 -8.37 -0.70 -33.93
C GLU A 331 -8.00 0.66 -34.54
N ASN A 332 -8.19 0.76 -35.87
CA ASN A 332 -8.01 1.99 -36.62
C ASN A 332 -8.87 3.10 -35.97
N ASN A 333 -8.20 4.21 -35.71
CA ASN A 333 -8.70 5.57 -35.47
C ASN A 333 -10.14 5.87 -35.95
N ALA A 334 -11.15 5.37 -35.26
CA ALA A 334 -12.56 5.70 -35.54
C ALA A 334 -13.08 6.89 -34.71
N ASN A 335 -12.22 7.62 -34.00
CA ASN A 335 -12.61 8.79 -33.20
C ASN A 335 -11.88 10.11 -33.58
N GLU A 336 -11.14 10.15 -34.68
CA GLU A 336 -10.42 11.37 -35.12
C GLU A 336 -11.06 12.11 -36.32
N HIS A 337 -12.21 11.66 -36.83
CA HIS A 337 -12.85 12.25 -38.02
C HIS A 337 -14.26 12.84 -37.85
N VAL A 338 -14.76 13.06 -36.62
CA VAL A 338 -16.06 13.76 -36.41
C VAL A 338 -15.89 15.23 -35.99
N GLY A 339 -14.67 15.74 -35.86
CA GLY A 339 -14.40 17.11 -35.35
C GLY A 339 -13.96 18.16 -36.36
N ARG A 340 -13.90 17.87 -37.66
CA ARG A 340 -13.32 18.82 -38.63
C ARG A 340 -14.02 18.80 -39.99
N MET A 341 -15.23 19.36 -40.05
CA MET A 341 -15.78 19.87 -41.31
C MET A 341 -16.76 21.02 -41.06
N LYS A 342 -16.55 22.09 -41.83
CA LYS A 342 -17.39 23.29 -42.08
C LYS A 342 -17.20 24.51 -41.18
N THR A 343 -16.11 25.25 -41.45
CA THR A 343 -16.16 26.70 -41.73
C THR A 343 -14.94 27.08 -42.58
N PHE A 344 -15.06 26.94 -43.90
CA PHE A 344 -14.16 27.58 -44.85
C PHE A 344 -15.06 28.31 -45.85
N ARG A 345 -15.14 29.64 -45.72
CA ARG A 345 -15.78 30.54 -46.68
C ARG A 345 -14.63 31.29 -47.36
N GLU A 346 -14.57 31.16 -48.67
CA GLU A 346 -13.51 31.69 -49.54
C GLU A 346 -13.39 33.23 -49.49
N PRO A 347 -12.23 33.78 -49.88
CA PRO A 347 -12.06 35.20 -50.15
C PRO A 347 -12.35 35.52 -51.62
N LEU A 348 -13.32 36.41 -51.88
CA LEU A 348 -13.45 37.06 -53.18
C LEU A 348 -12.40 38.17 -53.28
N LYS A 349 -11.45 38.01 -54.21
CA LYS A 349 -10.65 39.10 -54.76
C LYS A 349 -11.41 39.73 -55.91
N THR A 350 -11.62 41.04 -55.85
CA THR A 350 -11.86 41.88 -57.03
C THR A 350 -10.83 43.00 -57.03
N VAL A 351 -10.08 43.06 -58.13
CA VAL A 351 -9.09 44.07 -58.48
C VAL A 351 -9.81 45.15 -59.31
N VAL A 352 -9.28 46.38 -59.25
CA VAL A 352 -9.17 47.39 -60.34
C VAL A 352 -9.67 48.80 -59.95
N ASN A 353 -8.67 49.69 -59.76
CA ASN A 353 -8.53 51.12 -60.14
C ASN A 353 -9.57 52.14 -59.61
N THR A 354 -9.27 53.40 -59.22
CA THR A 354 -8.30 54.43 -59.64
C THR A 354 -8.20 55.55 -58.57
N MET A 355 -7.02 56.17 -58.48
CA MET A 355 -6.60 57.51 -57.96
C MET A 355 -7.60 58.72 -58.08
N PRO A 356 -7.28 59.97 -57.61
CA PRO A 356 -6.85 60.50 -56.29
C PRO A 356 -7.63 61.83 -55.90
N ILE A 357 -7.09 62.67 -54.99
CA ILE A 357 -7.44 64.10 -54.69
C ILE A 357 -8.56 64.26 -53.62
N LYS A 358 -8.56 65.09 -52.55
CA LYS A 358 -8.08 66.46 -52.20
C LYS A 358 -8.00 66.50 -50.64
N LYS A 359 -6.93 66.98 -50.00
CA LYS A 359 -6.69 68.36 -49.49
C LYS A 359 -7.63 68.83 -48.35
N THR A 360 -6.99 69.23 -47.22
CA THR A 360 -7.35 70.31 -46.28
C THR A 360 -8.62 70.06 -45.41
N THR A 361 -8.67 70.29 -44.09
CA THR A 361 -8.38 71.55 -43.39
C THR A 361 -8.31 71.33 -41.87
N GLN A 362 -7.51 72.17 -41.23
CA GLN A 362 -7.41 72.51 -39.81
C GLN A 362 -8.77 72.73 -39.11
N LEU A 363 -8.89 72.29 -37.85
CA LEU A 363 -8.83 73.15 -36.65
C LEU A 363 -8.79 72.29 -35.38
#